data_AF-A0AA50ZGH7-F1
#
_entry.id   AF-A0AA50ZGH7-F1
#
_cell.length_a   1.000
_cell.length_b   1.000
_cell.length_c   1.000
_cell.angle_alpha   90.00
_cell.angle_beta   90.00
_cell.angle_gamma   90.00
#
_symmetry.space_group_name_H-M   'P 1'
#
loop_
_entity.id
_entity.type
_entity.pdbx_description
1 polymer ?
#
loop_
_entity_poly.entity_id
_entity_poly.type
_entity_poly.pdbx_seq_one_letter_code
_entity_poly.pdbx_strand_id
1 'polypeptide(L)'
;SIGLEYELRLERELRLMNISFSDENLLRLRGYDKTPDFKLEVPIAVDGFIVNWIESKALFGDEENHMGYLKEQLICYWNRFGPGLLIYWFGYLETLDMTPEVNNMFILRTRLPDK
;
A
#
# COMPACT_ATOMS: atom_id res chain seq x y z
N SER A 1 2.75 5.58 -17.08
CA SER A 1 1.73 4.52 -17.16
C SER A 1 0.54 4.94 -16.30
N ILE A 2 -0.57 4.21 -16.34
CA ILE A 2 -1.72 4.49 -15.47
C ILE A 2 -1.37 4.32 -13.97
N GLY A 3 -0.50 3.35 -13.64
CA GLY A 3 0.05 3.18 -12.29
C GLY A 3 0.72 4.44 -11.76
N LEU A 4 1.66 5.00 -12.54
CA LEU A 4 2.37 6.23 -12.17
C LEU A 4 1.42 7.42 -11.95
N GLU A 5 0.33 7.53 -12.70
CA GLU A 5 -0.65 8.61 -12.51
C GLU A 5 -1.34 8.50 -11.14
N TYR A 6 -1.69 7.27 -10.73
CA TYR A 6 -2.29 7.01 -9.43
C TYR A 6 -1.30 7.12 -8.27
N GLU A 7 -0.03 6.74 -8.47
CA GLU A 7 1.05 6.99 -7.51
C GLU A 7 1.25 8.50 -7.30
N LEU A 8 1.33 9.30 -8.37
CA LEU A 8 1.43 10.76 -8.29
C LEU A 8 0.21 11.40 -7.64
N ARG A 9 -0.99 10.83 -7.86
CA ARG A 9 -2.20 11.26 -7.18
C ARG A 9 -2.11 10.98 -5.68
N LEU A 10 -1.75 9.76 -5.28
CA LEU A 10 -1.59 9.37 -3.88
C LEU A 10 -0.54 10.23 -3.18
N GLU A 11 0.58 10.52 -3.86
CA GLU A 11 1.63 11.39 -3.35
C GLU A 11 1.08 12.79 -3.01
N ARG A 12 0.26 13.37 -3.90
CA ARG A 12 -0.39 14.67 -3.65
C ARG A 12 -1.34 14.59 -2.47
N GLU A 13 -2.14 13.54 -2.36
CA GLU A 13 -3.08 13.34 -1.24
C GLU A 13 -2.32 13.26 0.10
N LEU A 14 -1.23 12.48 0.18
CA LEU A 14 -0.37 12.39 1.36
C LEU A 14 0.24 13.75 1.74
N ARG A 15 0.74 14.51 0.76
CA ARG A 15 1.29 15.85 0.98
C ARG A 15 0.23 16.83 1.49
N LEU A 16 -0.98 16.82 0.92
CA LEU A 16 -2.11 17.65 1.38
C LEU A 16 -2.53 17.30 2.81
N MET A 17 -2.43 16.03 3.19
CA MET A 17 -2.68 15.56 4.55
C MET A 17 -1.50 15.81 5.51
N ASN A 18 -0.39 16.37 5.03
CA ASN A 18 0.84 16.58 5.80
C ASN A 18 1.39 15.28 6.42
N ILE A 19 1.30 14.18 5.67
CA ILE A 19 1.86 12.87 6.04
C ILE A 19 3.25 12.77 5.41
N SER A 20 4.27 12.57 6.24
CA SER A 20 5.66 12.40 5.79
C SER A 20 5.92 10.96 5.34
N PHE A 21 6.63 10.79 4.22
CA PHE A 21 6.96 9.48 3.64
C PHE A 21 8.32 9.47 2.93
N SER A 22 8.86 8.27 2.75
CA SER A 22 9.94 7.93 1.82
C SER A 22 9.31 7.26 0.58
N ASP A 23 9.64 7.75 -0.62
CA ASP A 23 9.25 7.13 -1.88
C ASP A 23 10.17 5.95 -2.26
N GLU A 24 9.77 5.21 -3.30
CA GLU A 24 10.53 4.09 -3.84
C GLU A 24 11.98 4.47 -4.20
N ASN A 25 12.21 5.65 -4.80
CA ASN A 25 13.55 6.08 -5.20
C ASN A 25 14.48 6.22 -3.99
N LEU A 26 14.00 6.86 -2.92
CA LEU A 26 14.75 7.02 -1.69
C LEU A 26 14.99 5.67 -1.00
N LEU A 27 14.00 4.77 -0.99
CA LEU A 27 14.16 3.43 -0.43
C LEU A 27 15.20 2.61 -1.22
N ARG A 28 15.16 2.65 -2.56
CA ARG A 28 16.17 1.97 -3.40
C ARG A 28 17.57 2.52 -3.18
N LEU A 29 17.73 3.84 -3.05
CA LEU A 29 19.02 4.46 -2.69
C LEU A 29 19.55 4.00 -1.33
N ARG A 30 18.66 3.64 -0.40
CA ARG A 30 19.01 3.05 0.90
C ARG A 30 19.30 1.54 0.83
N GLY A 31 19.31 0.94 -0.36
CA GLY A 31 19.67 -0.46 -0.58
C GLY A 31 18.50 -1.45 -0.41
N TYR A 32 17.27 -0.99 -0.54
CA TYR A 32 16.08 -1.85 -0.53
C TYR A 32 15.83 -2.41 -1.95
N ASP A 33 15.66 -3.72 -2.05
CA ASP A 33 15.41 -4.46 -3.30
C ASP A 33 13.91 -4.58 -3.62
N LYS A 34 13.07 -4.70 -2.59
CA LYS A 34 11.61 -4.63 -2.63
C LYS A 34 11.15 -3.43 -1.80
N THR A 35 10.33 -2.58 -2.40
CA THR A 35 9.93 -1.29 -1.82
C THR A 35 8.45 -1.04 -2.06
N PRO A 36 7.67 -0.67 -1.03
CA PRO A 36 6.34 -0.11 -1.28
C PRO A 36 6.48 1.23 -2.02
N ASP A 37 5.41 1.66 -2.68
CA ASP A 37 5.39 2.99 -3.33
C ASP A 37 5.69 4.10 -2.33
N PHE A 38 5.11 4.01 -1.13
CA PHE A 38 5.32 4.96 -0.05
C PHE A 38 5.51 4.26 1.30
N LYS A 39 6.68 4.44 1.93
CA LYS A 39 6.89 4.09 3.35
C LYS A 39 6.65 5.33 4.19
N LEU A 40 5.75 5.25 5.17
CA LEU A 40 5.44 6.39 6.03
C LEU A 40 6.54 6.60 7.08
N GLU A 41 6.92 7.84 7.33
CA GLU A 41 7.91 8.15 8.38
C GLU A 41 7.30 8.02 9.78
N VAL A 42 6.02 8.37 9.91
CA VAL A 42 5.23 8.17 11.12
C VAL A 42 4.02 7.31 10.74
N PRO A 43 3.79 6.17 11.44
CA PRO A 43 2.61 5.35 11.17
C PRO A 43 1.31 6.11 11.41
N ILE A 44 0.30 5.82 10.61
CA ILE A 44 -1.05 6.41 10.74
C ILE A 44 -2.06 5.34 11.12
N ALA A 45 -3.17 5.74 11.74
CA ALA A 45 -4.30 4.87 11.96
C ALA A 45 -5.35 5.08 10.86
N VAL A 46 -5.74 4.01 10.18
CA VAL A 46 -6.82 3.98 9.19
C VAL A 46 -7.84 2.95 9.65
N ASP A 47 -9.07 3.38 9.92
CA ASP A 47 -10.16 2.50 10.39
C ASP A 47 -9.77 1.66 11.63
N GLY A 48 -8.94 2.24 12.51
CA GLY A 48 -8.40 1.56 13.70
C GLY A 48 -7.21 0.62 13.43
N PHE A 49 -6.77 0.48 12.18
CA PHE A 49 -5.62 -0.32 11.77
C PHE A 49 -4.37 0.55 11.59
N ILE A 50 -3.21 0.08 12.06
CA ILE A 50 -1.94 0.81 11.93
C ILE A 50 -1.34 0.57 10.55
N VAL A 51 -1.00 1.66 9.86
CA VAL A 51 -0.44 1.66 8.50
C VAL A 51 0.96 2.29 8.54
N ASN A 52 1.96 1.52 8.12
CA ASN A 52 3.37 1.94 8.04
C ASN A 52 3.83 2.20 6.59
N TRP A 53 3.13 1.64 5.61
CA TRP A 53 3.42 1.77 4.19
C TRP A 53 2.13 1.69 3.38
N ILE A 54 2.17 2.25 2.17
CA ILE A 54 1.05 2.27 1.24
C ILE A 54 1.55 1.79 -0.13
N GLU A 55 0.80 0.88 -0.74
CA GLU A 55 1.01 0.34 -2.08
C GLU A 55 -0.19 0.67 -2.98
N SER A 56 0.07 1.13 -4.20
CA SER A 56 -0.89 1.64 -5.17
C SER A 56 -0.95 0.74 -6.41
N LYS A 57 -2.09 0.10 -6.64
CA LYS A 57 -2.33 -0.75 -7.82
C LYS A 57 -3.47 -0.17 -8.66
N ALA A 58 -3.12 0.40 -9.82
CA ALA A 58 -4.08 0.97 -10.79
C ALA A 58 -4.75 -0.12 -11.65
N LEU A 59 -5.37 -1.10 -10.99
CA LEU A 59 -6.05 -2.26 -11.57
C LEU A 59 -7.11 -2.80 -10.61
N PHE A 60 -7.93 -3.75 -11.09
CA PHE A 60 -8.89 -4.47 -10.25
C PHE A 60 -8.20 -5.64 -9.53
N GLY A 61 -8.35 -5.74 -8.21
CA GLY A 61 -7.76 -6.80 -7.40
C GLY A 61 -8.55 -8.11 -7.47
N ASP A 62 -8.17 -9.02 -8.37
CA ASP A 62 -8.62 -10.41 -8.38
C ASP A 62 -7.68 -11.33 -7.57
N GLU A 63 -8.09 -12.59 -7.36
CA GLU A 63 -7.33 -13.56 -6.57
C GLU A 63 -5.96 -13.90 -7.18
N GLU A 64 -5.86 -14.00 -8.50
CA GLU A 64 -4.63 -14.38 -9.19
C GLU A 64 -3.57 -13.31 -9.03
N ASN A 65 -3.91 -12.07 -9.38
CA ASN A 65 -3.01 -10.93 -9.25
C ASN A 65 -2.67 -10.64 -7.79
N HIS A 66 -3.66 -10.70 -6.89
CA HIS A 66 -3.44 -10.48 -5.46
C HIS A 66 -2.46 -11.51 -4.87
N MET A 67 -2.63 -12.79 -5.19
CA MET A 67 -1.74 -13.85 -4.73
C MET A 67 -0.30 -13.67 -5.25
N GLY A 68 -0.15 -13.20 -6.49
CA GLY A 68 1.15 -12.81 -7.05
C GLY A 68 1.82 -11.71 -6.24
N TYR A 69 1.12 -10.59 -6.01
CA TYR A 69 1.65 -9.47 -5.22
C TYR A 69 1.96 -9.86 -3.78
N LEU A 70 1.11 -10.67 -3.16
CA LEU A 70 1.31 -11.16 -1.81
C LEU A 70 2.67 -11.85 -1.66
N LYS A 71 2.97 -12.79 -2.57
CA LYS A 71 4.21 -13.58 -2.55
C LYS A 71 5.44 -12.76 -2.92
N GLU A 72 5.32 -11.88 -3.91
CA GLU A 72 6.47 -11.20 -4.50
C GLU A 72 6.84 -9.88 -3.80
N GLN A 73 5.89 -9.27 -3.10
CA GLN A 73 5.97 -7.90 -2.58
C GLN A 73 5.45 -7.79 -1.15
N LEU A 74 4.16 -8.04 -0.90
CA LEU A 74 3.48 -7.61 0.33
C LEU A 74 4.00 -8.32 1.59
N ILE A 75 4.34 -9.61 1.50
CA ILE A 75 4.99 -10.33 2.63
C ILE A 75 6.33 -9.70 3.00
N CYS A 76 7.12 -9.27 2.01
CA CYS A 76 8.40 -8.61 2.26
C CYS A 76 8.20 -7.27 2.97
N TYR A 77 7.22 -6.49 2.52
CA TYR A 77 6.89 -5.20 3.13
C TYR A 77 6.45 -5.39 4.58
N TRP A 78 5.56 -6.34 4.84
CA TRP A 78 5.09 -6.66 6.18
C TRP A 78 6.22 -7.08 7.13
N ASN A 79 7.08 -8.01 6.70
CA ASN A 79 8.21 -8.47 7.51
C ASN A 79 9.20 -7.34 7.85
N ARG A 80 9.33 -6.34 6.96
CA ARG A 80 10.34 -5.28 7.09
C ARG A 80 9.82 -4.02 7.78
N PHE A 81 8.56 -3.66 7.52
CA PHE A 81 7.98 -2.39 7.91
C PHE A 81 6.74 -2.54 8.79
N GLY A 82 6.26 -3.76 9.03
CA GLY A 82 5.03 -4.02 9.76
C GLY A 82 3.79 -3.80 8.90
N PRO A 83 2.62 -3.58 9.51
CA PRO A 83 1.34 -3.54 8.79
C PRO A 83 1.21 -2.35 7.83
N GLY A 84 0.45 -2.53 6.74
CA GLY A 84 0.31 -1.51 5.69
C GLY A 84 -1.09 -1.39 5.06
N LEU A 85 -1.15 -0.63 3.98
CA LEU A 85 -2.37 -0.37 3.20
C LEU A 85 -2.10 -0.67 1.73
N LEU A 86 -2.96 -1.48 1.12
CA LEU A 86 -2.95 -1.73 -0.32
C LEU A 86 -4.18 -1.08 -0.95
N ILE A 87 -3.97 -0.21 -1.94
CA ILE A 87 -5.03 0.49 -2.66
C ILE A 87 -5.19 -0.14 -4.05
N TYR A 88 -6.35 -0.77 -4.29
CA TYR A 88 -6.79 -1.18 -5.62
C TYR A 88 -7.74 -0.13 -6.19
N TRP A 89 -7.23 0.73 -7.07
CA TRP A 89 -7.97 1.92 -7.52
C TRP A 89 -9.24 1.61 -8.32
N PHE A 90 -9.33 0.41 -8.93
CA PHE A 90 -10.51 -0.01 -9.70
C PHE A 90 -11.41 -0.98 -8.95
N GLY A 91 -11.21 -1.17 -7.65
CA GLY A 91 -11.93 -2.14 -6.84
C GLY A 91 -11.19 -3.47 -6.72
N TYR A 92 -11.74 -4.36 -5.90
CA TYR A 92 -11.18 -5.69 -5.66
C TYR A 92 -12.29 -6.67 -5.27
N LEU A 93 -12.03 -7.97 -5.36
CA LEU A 93 -13.00 -9.00 -4.94
C LEU A 93 -13.19 -8.96 -3.42
N GLU A 94 -14.44 -8.90 -2.96
CA GLU A 94 -14.79 -8.89 -1.52
C GLU A 94 -14.26 -10.14 -0.79
N THR A 95 -14.07 -11.26 -1.50
CA THR A 95 -13.47 -12.48 -0.93
C THR A 95 -12.04 -12.25 -0.44
N LEU A 96 -11.32 -11.26 -0.98
CA LEU A 96 -9.98 -10.90 -0.51
C LEU A 96 -9.99 -10.32 0.91
N ASP A 97 -11.05 -9.63 1.33
CA ASP A 97 -11.16 -9.10 2.71
C ASP A 97 -11.29 -10.23 3.75
N MET A 98 -11.60 -11.44 3.31
CA MET A 98 -11.75 -12.62 4.17
C MET A 98 -10.45 -13.45 4.27
N THR A 99 -9.38 -13.06 3.57
CA THR A 99 -8.11 -13.80 3.64
C THR A 99 -7.43 -13.56 4.98
N PRO A 100 -6.64 -14.53 5.49
CA PRO A 100 -5.95 -14.39 6.76
C PRO A 100 -4.96 -13.22 6.81
N GLU A 101 -4.42 -12.80 5.66
CA GLU A 101 -3.45 -11.71 5.57
C GLU A 101 -4.14 -10.35 5.72
N VAL A 102 -5.36 -10.20 5.23
CA VAL A 102 -6.11 -8.94 5.33
C VAL A 102 -6.60 -8.73 6.76
N ASN A 103 -6.50 -7.48 7.25
CA ASN A 103 -6.70 -7.08 8.65
C ASN A 103 -5.65 -7.59 9.65
N ASN A 104 -4.64 -8.34 9.21
CA ASN A 104 -3.49 -8.74 10.03
C ASN A 104 -2.18 -8.13 9.53
N MET A 105 -1.90 -8.27 8.23
CA MET A 105 -0.69 -7.76 7.58
C MET A 105 -0.93 -6.43 6.88
N PHE A 106 -2.10 -6.26 6.28
CA PHE A 106 -2.48 -5.01 5.61
C PHE A 106 -3.99 -4.92 5.52
N ILE A 107 -4.49 -3.74 5.19
CA ILE A 107 -5.89 -3.51 4.82
C ILE A 107 -6.01 -3.17 3.34
N LEU A 108 -7.15 -3.50 2.73
CA LEU A 108 -7.46 -3.17 1.33
C LEU A 108 -8.38 -1.97 1.27
N ARG A 109 -8.11 -1.00 0.39
CA ARG A 109 -9.04 0.10 0.10
C ARG A 109 -9.05 0.41 -1.38
N THR A 110 -10.02 1.21 -1.81
CA THR A 110 -10.12 1.71 -3.19
C THR A 110 -9.66 3.16 -3.34
N ARG A 111 -9.33 3.81 -2.21
CA ARG A 111 -8.80 5.16 -2.11
C ARG A 111 -8.08 5.35 -0.77
N LEU A 112 -7.27 6.39 -0.65
CA LEU A 112 -6.82 6.86 0.65
C LEU A 112 -8.02 7.48 1.41
N PRO A 113 -8.27 7.11 2.68
CA PRO A 113 -9.31 7.74 3.47
C PRO A 113 -9.02 9.22 3.74
N ASP A 114 -10.08 10.01 3.82
CA ASP A 114 -9.99 11.41 4.25
C ASP A 114 -9.63 11.51 5.75
N LYS A 115 -9.16 12.69 6.17
CA LYS A 115 -8.89 13.00 7.58
C LYS A 115 -10.15 13.12 8.42
#